data_AF-A0A6L3EHC7-F1
#
_entry.id   AF-A0A6L3EHC7-F1
#
_cell.length_a   1.000
_cell.length_b   1.000
_cell.length_c   1.000
_cell.angle_alpha   90.00
_cell.angle_beta   90.00
_cell.angle_gamma   90.00
#
_symmetry.space_group_name_H-M   'P 1'
#
loop_
_entity.id
_entity.type
_entity.pdbx_description
1 polymer ?
#
loop_
_entity_poly.entity_id
_entity_poly.type
_entity_poly.pdbx_seq_one_letter_code
_entity_poly.pdbx_strand_id
1 'polypeptide(L)'
;MHLNVKACVHHDLQPRFLELYLGRKYYQHPAESVRLDLRFDSERTEKALRARLTADAGPYGTSQYEFVLTAIDAGSDVFVELKLSNDEGYAGGLIDLYLNTLGRYKVGFTEVGKSMFGNTKYITGQEGAAERNVVRYMYALSVSLERSKEPFDERAKAWFDATERHPRQLQELERDRYLAIKQREYENQLLYQRAADRGEVIELEKPTKNR
;
A
#
# COMPACT_ATOMS: atom_id res chain seq x y z
N MET A 1 5.43 5.27 -0.54
CA MET A 1 5.80 5.07 -1.97
C MET A 1 4.61 4.62 -2.81
N HIS A 2 3.89 3.57 -2.41
CA HIS A 2 2.70 3.09 -3.14
C HIS A 2 1.70 4.21 -3.52
N LEU A 3 1.10 4.13 -4.72
CA LEU A 3 0.22 5.17 -5.30
C LEU A 3 -0.97 5.55 -4.42
N ASN A 4 -1.49 4.56 -3.69
CA ASN A 4 -2.68 4.72 -2.85
C ASN A 4 -2.37 5.15 -1.41
N VAL A 5 -1.11 5.17 -0.98
CA VAL A 5 -0.75 5.56 0.40
C VAL A 5 -0.46 7.06 0.44
N LYS A 6 -1.25 7.79 1.24
CA LYS A 6 -1.20 9.26 1.39
C LYS A 6 -0.39 9.70 2.59
N ALA A 7 -0.46 8.94 3.67
CA ALA A 7 0.35 9.07 4.88
C ALA A 7 0.26 7.75 5.68
N CYS A 8 1.20 7.54 6.59
CA CYS A 8 1.33 6.42 7.51
C CYS A 8 1.99 6.96 8.79
N VAL A 9 1.19 7.41 9.75
CA VAL A 9 1.68 7.98 11.01
C VAL A 9 1.91 6.85 12.00
N HIS A 10 3.06 6.82 12.68
CA HIS A 10 3.35 5.81 13.69
C HIS A 10 3.28 6.40 15.10
N HIS A 11 2.82 5.57 16.03
CA HIS A 11 2.73 5.88 17.45
C HIS A 11 3.42 4.75 18.22
N ASP A 12 4.63 5.03 18.69
CA ASP A 12 5.51 3.99 19.27
C ASP A 12 5.30 3.78 20.79
N LEU A 13 4.50 4.64 21.42
CA LEU A 13 4.07 4.46 22.80
C LEU A 13 3.04 3.33 22.90
N GLN A 14 3.15 2.50 23.93
CA GLN A 14 2.24 1.37 24.09
C GLN A 14 0.82 1.81 24.52
N PRO A 15 -0.25 1.25 23.93
CA PRO A 15 -0.23 0.29 22.81
C PRO A 15 0.20 0.95 21.50
N ARG A 16 1.12 0.32 20.75
CA ARG A 16 1.60 0.87 19.47
C ARG A 16 0.53 0.81 18.39
N PHE A 17 0.43 1.85 17.56
CA PHE A 17 -0.49 1.87 16.43
C PHE A 17 0.04 2.69 15.25
N LEU A 18 -0.53 2.46 14.08
CA LEU A 18 -0.29 3.19 12.85
C LEU A 18 -1.60 3.77 12.32
N GLU A 19 -1.60 5.03 11.91
CA GLU A 19 -2.69 5.61 11.12
C GLU A 19 -2.31 5.58 9.64
N LEU A 20 -2.93 4.67 8.89
CA LEU A 20 -2.70 4.51 7.47
C LEU A 20 -3.78 5.24 6.66
N TYR A 21 -3.36 6.22 5.86
CA TYR A 21 -4.23 7.02 5.01
C TYR A 21 -4.18 6.50 3.58
N LEU A 22 -5.31 5.94 3.12
CA LEU A 22 -5.49 5.31 1.81
C LEU A 22 -6.40 6.13 0.92
N GLY A 23 -5.92 6.45 -0.28
CA GLY A 23 -6.61 7.30 -1.23
C GLY A 23 -6.51 6.84 -2.67
N ARG A 24 -6.91 7.73 -3.58
CA ARG A 24 -6.87 7.51 -5.03
C ARG A 24 -5.43 7.56 -5.56
N LYS A 25 -5.20 7.16 -6.81
CA LYS A 25 -3.84 7.19 -7.40
C LYS A 25 -3.28 8.61 -7.63
N TYR A 26 -4.14 9.63 -7.65
CA TYR A 26 -3.73 11.03 -7.77
C TYR A 26 -3.49 11.65 -6.39
N TYR A 27 -2.99 12.89 -6.38
CA TYR A 27 -2.87 13.64 -5.13
C TYR A 27 -4.25 13.76 -4.47
N GLN A 28 -4.27 13.46 -3.17
CA GLN A 28 -5.41 13.61 -2.30
C GLN A 28 -4.87 13.95 -0.91
N HIS A 29 -5.43 14.97 -0.26
CA HIS A 29 -4.99 15.31 1.09
C HIS A 29 -5.35 14.16 2.06
N PRO A 30 -4.52 13.83 3.08
CA PRO A 30 -4.86 12.76 4.03
C PRO A 30 -6.25 12.93 4.66
N ALA A 31 -6.65 14.16 4.96
CA ALA A 31 -7.99 14.53 5.45
C ALA A 31 -9.17 14.10 4.54
N GLU A 32 -8.92 13.91 3.25
CA GLU A 32 -9.94 13.52 2.27
C GLU A 32 -9.89 12.03 1.93
N SER A 33 -8.93 11.30 2.53
CA SER A 33 -8.67 9.88 2.27
C SER A 33 -9.30 9.00 3.35
N VAL A 34 -9.34 7.70 3.10
CA VAL A 34 -9.77 6.72 4.11
C VAL A 34 -8.65 6.55 5.13
N ARG A 35 -8.95 6.68 6.41
CA ARG A 35 -8.02 6.34 7.50
C ARG A 35 -8.28 4.92 8.00
N LEU A 36 -7.22 4.16 8.18
CA LEU A 36 -7.19 2.87 8.86
C LEU A 36 -6.30 2.98 10.09
N ASP A 37 -6.88 2.71 11.26
CA ASP A 37 -6.15 2.71 12.53
C ASP A 37 -5.72 1.27 12.84
N LEU A 38 -4.42 0.99 12.71
CA LEU A 38 -3.84 -0.34 12.78
C LEU A 38 -3.06 -0.50 14.09
N ARG A 39 -3.44 -1.44 14.95
CA ARG A 39 -2.61 -1.83 16.09
C ARG A 39 -1.36 -2.52 15.58
N PHE A 40 -0.20 -2.15 16.10
CA PHE A 40 1.08 -2.69 15.69
C PHE A 40 1.71 -3.54 16.78
N ASP A 41 1.97 -4.79 16.46
CA ASP A 41 2.75 -5.68 17.30
C ASP A 41 3.94 -6.27 16.54
N SER A 42 5.02 -6.59 17.25
CA SER A 42 6.22 -7.12 16.63
C SER A 42 7.00 -7.99 17.60
N GLU A 43 7.37 -9.17 17.13
CA GLU A 43 8.18 -10.13 17.86
C GLU A 43 9.44 -10.42 17.07
N ARG A 44 10.59 -10.41 17.73
CA ARG A 44 11.87 -10.76 17.12
C ARG A 44 12.53 -11.88 17.89
N THR A 45 12.95 -12.91 17.17
CA THR A 45 13.81 -13.98 17.66
C THR A 45 15.17 -13.89 16.96
N GLU A 46 16.09 -14.80 17.29
CA GLU A 46 17.38 -14.88 16.60
C GLU A 46 17.23 -15.19 15.10
N LYS A 47 16.19 -15.94 14.72
CA LYS A 47 16.00 -16.44 13.35
C LYS A 47 14.83 -15.82 12.60
N ALA A 48 14.02 -15.00 13.25
CA ALA A 48 12.83 -14.44 12.62
C ALA A 48 12.43 -13.09 13.21
N LEU A 49 11.82 -12.27 12.35
CA LEU A 49 11.06 -11.09 12.73
C LEU A 49 9.62 -11.31 12.27
N ARG A 50 8.67 -11.18 13.20
CA ARG A 50 7.25 -11.15 12.90
C ARG A 50 6.70 -9.78 13.24
N ALA A 51 6.03 -9.15 12.28
CA ALA A 51 5.31 -7.91 12.43
C ALA A 51 3.83 -8.15 12.13
N ARG A 52 2.95 -7.68 13.02
CA ARG A 52 1.50 -7.85 12.92
C ARG A 52 0.82 -6.49 12.97
N LEU A 53 -0.09 -6.25 12.03
CA LEU A 53 -0.97 -5.10 12.01
C LEU A 53 -2.42 -5.59 12.05
N THR A 54 -3.23 -5.08 12.98
CA THR A 54 -4.65 -5.45 13.07
C THR A 54 -5.57 -4.24 13.14
N ALA A 55 -6.76 -4.33 12.55
CA ALA A 55 -7.82 -3.35 12.71
C ALA A 55 -9.19 -4.04 12.80
N ASP A 56 -10.01 -3.62 13.76
CA ASP A 56 -11.33 -4.22 13.98
C ASP A 56 -12.30 -3.87 12.84
N ALA A 57 -12.12 -2.70 12.22
CA ALA A 57 -12.93 -2.19 11.14
C ALA A 57 -12.06 -1.65 10.00
N GLY A 58 -12.55 -1.73 8.78
CA GLY A 58 -11.95 -1.07 7.64
C GLY A 58 -12.98 -0.57 6.62
N PRO A 59 -12.52 -0.03 5.49
CA PRO A 59 -13.38 0.65 4.53
C PRO A 59 -14.44 -0.27 3.93
N TYR A 60 -15.59 0.31 3.59
CA TYR A 60 -16.68 -0.39 2.90
C TYR A 60 -17.27 -1.58 3.67
N GLY A 61 -17.25 -1.53 5.02
CA GLY A 61 -17.97 -2.49 5.87
C GLY A 61 -17.25 -3.83 6.07
N THR A 62 -15.98 -3.93 5.67
CA THR A 62 -15.06 -5.00 6.04
C THR A 62 -14.58 -4.85 7.48
N SER A 63 -14.26 -5.95 8.14
CA SER A 63 -13.81 -5.98 9.53
C SER A 63 -12.65 -6.96 9.73
N GLN A 64 -12.09 -6.97 10.93
CA GLN A 64 -11.09 -7.95 11.37
C GLN A 64 -9.90 -8.07 10.41
N TYR A 65 -9.34 -6.92 10.04
CA TYR A 65 -8.12 -6.89 9.25
C TYR A 65 -6.95 -7.42 10.04
N GLU A 66 -6.19 -8.32 9.42
CA GLU A 66 -4.91 -8.78 9.91
C GLU A 66 -3.90 -8.84 8.76
N PHE A 67 -2.78 -8.14 8.95
CA PHE A 67 -1.61 -8.18 8.09
C PHE A 67 -0.45 -8.74 8.91
N VAL A 68 0.14 -9.85 8.47
CA VAL A 68 1.31 -10.44 9.14
C VAL A 68 2.45 -10.51 8.15
N LEU A 69 3.56 -9.88 8.49
CA LEU A 69 4.83 -10.06 7.79
C LEU A 69 5.75 -10.89 8.67
N THR A 70 6.25 -12.00 8.14
CA THR A 70 7.27 -12.83 8.79
C THR A 70 8.51 -12.85 7.91
N ALA A 71 9.61 -12.31 8.41
CA ALA A 71 10.92 -12.45 7.80
C ALA A 71 11.70 -13.53 8.55
N ILE A 72 12.17 -14.55 7.84
CA ILE A 72 12.87 -15.71 8.38
C ILE A 72 14.28 -15.72 7.81
N ASP A 73 15.27 -15.80 8.67
CA ASP A 73 16.67 -16.00 8.29
C ASP A 73 16.84 -17.41 7.71
N ALA A 74 17.19 -17.48 6.43
CA ALA A 74 17.47 -18.70 5.69
C ALA A 74 18.98 -18.90 5.44
N GLY A 75 19.83 -18.20 6.19
CA GLY A 75 21.29 -18.26 6.11
C GLY A 75 21.86 -17.22 5.15
N SER A 76 21.91 -17.54 3.85
CA SER A 76 22.37 -16.58 2.83
C SER A 76 21.30 -15.57 2.41
N ASP A 77 20.03 -15.90 2.68
CA ASP A 77 18.86 -15.18 2.20
C ASP A 77 17.84 -14.97 3.32
N VAL A 78 16.89 -14.07 3.08
CA VAL A 78 15.74 -13.85 3.96
C VAL A 78 14.48 -14.29 3.24
N PHE A 79 13.75 -15.26 3.81
CA PHE A 79 12.44 -15.63 3.32
C PHE A 79 11.38 -14.72 3.95
N VAL A 80 10.53 -14.11 3.13
CA VAL A 80 9.45 -13.23 3.60
C VAL A 80 8.10 -13.85 3.29
N GLU A 81 7.31 -14.12 4.33
CA GLU A 81 5.91 -14.49 4.23
C GLU A 81 5.03 -13.27 4.52
N LEU A 82 4.03 -13.03 3.66
CA LEU A 82 2.99 -12.02 3.88
C LEU A 82 1.63 -12.72 3.95
N LYS A 83 0.92 -12.56 5.07
CA LYS A 83 -0.46 -13.01 5.24
C LYS A 83 -1.38 -11.81 5.36
N LEU A 84 -2.49 -11.88 4.65
CA LEU A 84 -3.52 -10.85 4.59
C LEU A 84 -4.86 -11.55 4.83
N SER A 85 -5.63 -11.11 5.81
CA SER A 85 -6.97 -11.60 6.05
C SER A 85 -7.89 -10.48 6.51
N ASN A 86 -9.16 -10.60 6.17
CA ASN A 86 -10.23 -9.72 6.60
C ASN A 86 -11.55 -10.48 6.48
N ASP A 87 -12.52 -10.11 7.33
CA ASP A 87 -13.89 -10.57 7.19
C ASP A 87 -14.63 -9.68 6.19
N GLU A 88 -15.31 -10.31 5.23
CA GLU A 88 -16.23 -9.64 4.34
C GLU A 88 -17.56 -9.45 5.07
N GLY A 89 -17.83 -8.23 5.53
CA GLY A 89 -19.16 -7.89 6.05
C GLY A 89 -20.22 -7.90 4.94
N TYR A 90 -21.48 -7.66 5.31
CA TYR A 90 -22.64 -7.63 4.39
C TYR A 90 -22.53 -6.63 3.20
N ALA A 91 -21.48 -5.80 3.16
CA ALA A 91 -21.18 -4.85 2.09
C ALA A 91 -20.10 -5.34 1.07
N GLY A 92 -19.63 -6.60 1.16
CA GLY A 92 -18.64 -7.17 0.23
C GLY A 92 -18.98 -6.99 -1.26
N GLY A 93 -20.26 -7.03 -1.61
CA GLY A 93 -20.74 -6.82 -2.98
C GLY A 93 -20.42 -5.43 -3.58
N LEU A 94 -20.16 -4.39 -2.77
CA LEU A 94 -19.76 -3.07 -3.28
C LEU A 94 -18.27 -3.03 -3.67
N ILE A 95 -17.41 -3.75 -2.95
CA ILE A 95 -16.00 -3.95 -3.31
C ILE A 95 -15.93 -4.78 -4.59
N ASP A 96 -16.73 -5.84 -4.68
CA ASP A 96 -16.81 -6.66 -5.90
C ASP A 96 -17.32 -5.85 -7.09
N LEU A 97 -18.34 -5.00 -6.91
CA LEU A 97 -18.81 -4.14 -8.00
C LEU A 97 -17.75 -3.12 -8.45
N TYR A 98 -17.00 -2.52 -7.51
CA TYR A 98 -15.90 -1.60 -7.80
C TYR A 98 -14.74 -2.32 -8.53
N LEU A 99 -14.35 -3.51 -8.08
CA LEU A 99 -13.30 -4.31 -8.70
C LEU A 99 -13.75 -4.87 -10.06
N ASN A 100 -15.01 -5.26 -10.22
CA ASN A 100 -15.56 -5.73 -11.49
C ASN A 100 -15.70 -4.61 -12.54
N THR A 101 -15.82 -3.35 -12.13
CA THR A 101 -15.96 -2.21 -13.06
C THR A 101 -14.61 -1.57 -13.40
N LEU A 102 -13.81 -1.19 -12.40
CA LEU A 102 -12.51 -0.51 -12.61
C LEU A 102 -11.33 -1.49 -12.75
N GLY A 103 -11.50 -2.72 -12.27
CA GLY A 103 -10.54 -3.82 -12.35
C GLY A 103 -10.63 -4.64 -13.66
N ARG A 104 -11.74 -4.53 -14.42
CA ARG A 104 -12.05 -5.42 -15.56
C ARG A 104 -10.93 -5.55 -16.60
N TYR A 105 -10.28 -4.43 -16.90
CA TYR A 105 -9.23 -4.33 -17.92
C TYR A 105 -7.82 -4.44 -17.35
N LYS A 106 -7.70 -4.66 -16.03
CA LYS A 106 -6.41 -4.69 -15.36
C LYS A 106 -5.75 -6.05 -15.62
N VAL A 107 -4.58 -6.00 -16.22
CA VAL A 107 -3.80 -7.17 -16.60
C VAL A 107 -2.88 -7.55 -15.44
N GLY A 108 -2.96 -8.81 -15.00
CA GLY A 108 -2.08 -9.40 -14.00
C GLY A 108 -0.80 -10.00 -14.60
N PHE A 109 -0.19 -10.88 -13.82
CA PHE A 109 1.06 -11.57 -14.05
C PHE A 109 0.89 -13.05 -14.33
N THR A 110 -0.18 -13.69 -13.83
CA THR A 110 -0.41 -15.13 -14.08
C THR A 110 -0.71 -15.39 -15.55
N GLU A 111 0.04 -16.30 -16.17
CA GLU A 111 -0.22 -16.75 -17.54
C GLU A 111 -1.40 -17.72 -17.57
N VAL A 112 -2.43 -17.40 -18.35
CA VAL A 112 -3.65 -18.23 -18.50
C VAL A 112 -3.73 -18.91 -19.88
N GLY A 113 -2.69 -18.77 -20.69
CA GLY A 113 -2.56 -19.46 -21.97
C GLY A 113 -1.97 -18.58 -23.08
N LYS A 114 -2.23 -18.95 -24.34
CA LYS A 114 -1.79 -18.22 -25.53
C LYS A 114 -2.99 -17.71 -26.34
N SER A 115 -2.80 -16.60 -27.05
CA SER A 115 -3.75 -16.10 -28.04
C SER A 115 -3.65 -16.89 -29.35
N MET A 116 -4.64 -16.70 -30.23
CA MET A 116 -4.61 -17.26 -31.59
C MET A 116 -3.39 -16.79 -32.42
N PHE A 117 -2.74 -15.70 -32.00
CA PHE A 117 -1.52 -15.16 -32.61
C PHE A 117 -0.26 -15.54 -31.84
N GLY A 118 -0.32 -16.50 -30.91
CA GLY A 118 0.84 -16.99 -30.14
C GLY A 118 1.28 -16.12 -28.96
N ASN A 119 0.73 -14.91 -28.80
CA ASN A 119 1.05 -14.04 -27.66
C ASN A 119 0.55 -14.61 -26.31
N THR A 120 1.33 -14.45 -25.23
CA THR A 120 0.89 -14.81 -23.86
C THR A 120 -0.35 -14.02 -23.45
N LYS A 121 -1.37 -14.75 -22.96
CA LYS A 121 -2.53 -14.20 -22.28
C LYS A 121 -2.28 -14.24 -20.79
N TYR A 122 -2.44 -13.09 -20.15
CA TYR A 122 -2.38 -12.95 -18.70
C TYR A 122 -3.78 -12.89 -18.11
N ILE A 123 -3.90 -13.25 -16.84
CA ILE A 123 -5.12 -13.08 -16.07
C ILE A 123 -5.55 -11.61 -16.09
N THR A 124 -6.86 -11.37 -16.11
CA THR A 124 -7.45 -10.02 -16.14
C THR A 124 -8.61 -9.93 -15.17
N GLY A 125 -9.08 -8.72 -14.87
CA GLY A 125 -10.24 -8.54 -14.01
C GLY A 125 -9.84 -8.36 -12.55
N GLN A 126 -10.65 -8.90 -11.64
CA GLN A 126 -10.46 -8.73 -10.20
C GLN A 126 -9.15 -9.37 -9.72
N GLU A 127 -8.84 -10.57 -10.20
CA GLU A 127 -7.61 -11.30 -9.90
C GLU A 127 -6.39 -10.56 -10.46
N GLY A 128 -6.48 -10.06 -11.70
CA GLY A 128 -5.44 -9.23 -12.28
C GLY A 128 -5.22 -7.93 -11.50
N ALA A 129 -6.29 -7.29 -11.02
CA ALA A 129 -6.18 -6.11 -10.17
C ALA A 129 -5.53 -6.43 -8.82
N ALA A 130 -5.84 -7.59 -8.22
CA ALA A 130 -5.25 -8.05 -6.98
C ALA A 130 -3.74 -8.31 -7.12
N GLU A 131 -3.33 -9.05 -8.16
CA GLU A 131 -1.91 -9.34 -8.43
C GLU A 131 -1.08 -8.08 -8.60
N ARG A 132 -1.62 -7.07 -9.31
CA ARG A 132 -0.95 -5.78 -9.46
C ARG A 132 -0.72 -5.08 -8.14
N ASN A 133 -1.69 -5.10 -7.22
CA ASN A 133 -1.53 -4.50 -5.91
C ASN A 133 -0.47 -5.25 -5.09
N VAL A 134 -0.51 -6.58 -5.09
CA VAL A 134 0.50 -7.42 -4.41
C VAL A 134 1.91 -7.09 -4.90
N VAL A 135 2.14 -7.10 -6.21
CA VAL A 135 3.48 -6.82 -6.78
C VAL A 135 3.95 -5.39 -6.46
N ARG A 136 3.06 -4.40 -6.50
CA ARG A 136 3.42 -3.02 -6.09
C ARG A 136 3.83 -2.92 -4.63
N TYR A 137 3.15 -3.64 -3.74
CA TYR A 137 3.52 -3.71 -2.32
C TYR A 137 4.85 -4.44 -2.13
N MET A 138 5.09 -5.54 -2.85
CA MET A 138 6.38 -6.24 -2.82
C MET A 138 7.53 -5.30 -3.23
N TYR A 139 7.39 -4.54 -4.33
CA TYR A 139 8.40 -3.55 -4.68
C TYR A 139 8.55 -2.43 -3.65
N ALA A 140 7.46 -1.99 -3.02
CA ALA A 140 7.53 -0.99 -1.95
C ALA A 140 8.30 -1.53 -0.74
N LEU A 141 8.09 -2.79 -0.38
CA LEU A 141 8.79 -3.45 0.70
C LEU A 141 10.27 -3.63 0.37
N SER A 142 10.61 -4.22 -0.78
CA SER A 142 12.00 -4.41 -1.23
C SER A 142 12.77 -3.10 -1.23
N VAL A 143 12.22 -2.05 -1.85
CA VAL A 143 12.85 -0.72 -1.87
C VAL A 143 12.99 -0.14 -0.46
N SER A 144 11.99 -0.31 0.41
CA SER A 144 12.08 0.18 1.80
C SER A 144 13.18 -0.50 2.59
N LEU A 145 13.42 -1.80 2.34
CA LEU A 145 14.45 -2.59 3.03
C LEU A 145 15.84 -2.29 2.45
N GLU A 146 16.01 -2.44 1.14
CA GLU A 146 17.29 -2.28 0.43
C GLU A 146 17.83 -0.86 0.51
N ARG A 147 16.93 0.13 0.48
CA ARG A 147 17.28 1.57 0.42
C ARG A 147 16.85 2.32 1.67
N SER A 148 16.69 1.64 2.80
CA SER A 148 16.18 2.19 4.06
C SER A 148 16.89 3.48 4.53
N LYS A 149 18.18 3.64 4.20
CA LYS A 149 19.00 4.80 4.56
C LYS A 149 18.97 5.95 3.54
N GLU A 150 18.36 5.74 2.38
CA GLU A 150 18.26 6.76 1.33
C GLU A 150 17.14 7.76 1.62
N PRO A 151 17.29 9.03 1.18
CA PRO A 151 16.22 10.01 1.18
C PRO A 151 14.92 9.49 0.54
N PHE A 152 13.78 10.04 0.97
CA PHE A 152 12.48 9.57 0.49
C PHE A 152 12.31 9.71 -1.02
N ASP A 153 12.84 10.78 -1.63
CA ASP A 153 12.72 11.01 -3.07
C ASP A 153 13.49 9.97 -3.88
N GLU A 154 14.68 9.56 -3.44
CA GLU A 154 15.44 8.46 -4.05
C GLU A 154 14.72 7.13 -3.93
N ARG A 155 14.16 6.82 -2.75
CA ARG A 155 13.32 5.62 -2.58
C ARG A 155 12.07 5.67 -3.48
N ALA A 156 11.42 6.83 -3.60
CA ALA A 156 10.25 7.00 -4.45
C ALA A 156 10.59 6.78 -5.94
N LYS A 157 11.73 7.30 -6.42
CA LYS A 157 12.26 7.05 -7.77
C LYS A 157 12.52 5.56 -7.98
N ALA A 158 13.24 4.91 -7.05
CA ALA A 158 13.56 3.49 -7.13
C ALA A 158 12.29 2.60 -7.17
N TRP A 159 11.27 2.93 -6.38
CA TRP A 159 9.99 2.23 -6.44
C TRP A 159 9.30 2.41 -7.79
N PHE A 160 9.29 3.62 -8.35
CA PHE A 160 8.72 3.86 -9.67
C PHE A 160 9.45 3.06 -10.75
N ASP A 161 10.77 3.13 -10.77
CA ASP A 161 11.61 2.41 -11.73
C ASP A 161 11.42 0.88 -11.61
N ALA A 162 11.18 0.36 -10.40
CA ALA A 162 10.83 -1.04 -10.20
C ALA A 162 9.47 -1.40 -10.84
N THR A 163 8.47 -0.53 -10.73
CA THR A 163 7.17 -0.76 -11.39
C THR A 163 7.26 -0.69 -12.91
N GLU A 164 8.16 0.12 -13.46
CA GLU A 164 8.40 0.25 -14.90
C GLU A 164 9.10 -0.97 -15.53
N ARG A 165 9.51 -1.96 -14.72
CA ARG A 165 9.92 -3.29 -15.23
C ARG A 165 8.73 -4.06 -15.83
N HIS A 166 7.51 -3.70 -15.44
CA HIS A 166 6.27 -4.33 -15.91
C HIS A 166 5.24 -3.26 -16.29
N PRO A 167 5.51 -2.41 -17.29
CA PRO A 167 4.69 -1.22 -17.56
C PRO A 167 3.27 -1.60 -18.00
N ARG A 168 3.12 -2.70 -18.77
CA ARG A 168 1.82 -3.25 -19.17
C ARG A 168 0.92 -3.58 -17.97
N GLN A 169 1.50 -4.08 -16.90
CA GLN A 169 0.78 -4.46 -15.69
C GLN A 169 0.71 -3.32 -14.69
N LEU A 170 1.76 -2.52 -14.47
CA LEU A 170 1.87 -1.70 -13.26
C LEU A 170 1.75 -0.21 -13.49
N GLN A 171 2.09 0.28 -14.69
CA GLN A 171 2.10 1.70 -15.00
C GLN A 171 0.69 2.29 -14.87
N GLU A 172 0.59 3.41 -14.16
CA GLU A 172 -0.68 4.12 -13.90
C GLU A 172 -0.56 5.64 -14.05
N LEU A 173 0.66 6.18 -13.97
CA LEU A 173 1.01 7.59 -14.03
C LEU A 173 2.37 7.75 -14.71
N GLU A 174 2.56 8.90 -15.36
CA GLU A 174 3.88 9.35 -15.80
C GLU A 174 4.81 9.63 -14.61
N ARG A 175 6.12 9.44 -14.81
CA ARG A 175 7.15 9.53 -13.77
C ARG A 175 7.11 10.85 -13.02
N ASP A 176 7.18 11.97 -13.73
CA ASP A 176 7.24 13.31 -13.13
C ASP A 176 5.95 13.62 -12.35
N ARG A 177 4.81 13.15 -12.88
CA ARG A 177 3.52 13.29 -12.19
C ARG A 177 3.49 12.49 -10.89
N TYR A 178 3.96 11.24 -10.92
CA TYR A 178 4.07 10.41 -9.72
C TYR A 178 4.99 11.06 -8.67
N LEU A 179 6.20 11.49 -9.06
CA LEU A 179 7.17 12.07 -8.13
C LEU A 179 6.66 13.37 -7.50
N ALA A 180 6.04 14.25 -8.29
CA ALA A 180 5.42 15.47 -7.79
C ALA A 180 4.31 15.20 -6.76
N ILE A 181 3.49 14.16 -6.99
CA ILE A 181 2.47 13.72 -6.03
C ILE A 181 3.10 13.20 -4.75
N LYS A 182 4.09 12.30 -4.85
CA LYS A 182 4.71 11.67 -3.67
C LYS A 182 5.47 12.68 -2.82
N GLN A 183 6.07 13.70 -3.42
CA GLN A 183 6.74 14.77 -2.70
C GLN A 183 5.75 15.49 -1.76
N ARG A 184 4.59 15.91 -2.29
CA ARG A 184 3.53 16.55 -1.50
C ARG A 184 2.95 15.63 -0.42
N GLU A 185 2.77 14.35 -0.74
CA GLU A 185 2.30 13.36 0.24
C GLU A 185 3.33 13.12 1.35
N TYR A 186 4.63 13.22 1.05
CA TYR A 186 5.70 13.11 2.04
C TYR A 186 5.80 14.35 2.94
N GLU A 187 5.56 15.54 2.41
CA GLU A 187 5.43 16.75 3.22
C GLU A 187 4.28 16.63 4.23
N ASN A 188 3.13 16.14 3.77
CA ASN A 188 1.99 15.81 4.64
C ASN A 188 2.35 14.74 5.68
N GLN A 189 3.04 13.66 5.27
CA GLN A 189 3.52 12.64 6.19
C GLN A 189 4.34 13.24 7.34
N LEU A 190 5.30 14.11 7.03
CA LEU A 190 6.15 14.76 8.04
C LEU A 190 5.35 15.69 8.95
N LEU A 191 4.40 16.45 8.40
CA LEU A 191 3.53 17.32 9.18
C LEU A 191 2.71 16.50 10.20
N TYR A 192 2.06 15.43 9.73
CA TYR A 192 1.21 14.57 10.55
C TYR A 192 2.01 13.82 11.61
N GLN A 193 3.18 13.28 11.25
CA GLN A 193 4.06 12.61 12.21
C GLN A 193 4.51 13.56 13.31
N ARG A 194 4.96 14.77 12.97
CA ARG A 194 5.40 15.75 13.97
C ARG A 194 4.28 16.17 14.92
N ALA A 195 3.04 16.25 14.45
CA ALA A 195 1.90 16.56 15.31
C ALA A 195 1.61 15.40 16.27
N ALA A 196 1.60 14.17 15.76
CA ALA A 196 1.47 12.96 16.58
C ALA A 196 2.57 12.87 17.65
N ASP A 197 3.82 13.14 17.28
CA ASP A 197 4.96 13.15 18.21
C ASP A 197 4.80 14.19 19.33
N ARG A 198 4.06 15.27 19.10
CA ARG A 198 3.73 16.30 20.10
C ARG A 198 2.44 16.03 20.87
N GLY A 199 1.70 14.96 20.55
CA GLY A 199 0.37 14.70 21.11
C GLY A 199 -0.69 15.67 20.61
N GLU A 200 -0.45 16.36 19.49
CA GLU A 200 -1.40 17.27 18.87
C GLU A 200 -2.31 16.51 17.91
N VAL A 201 -3.62 16.72 18.05
CA VAL A 201 -4.58 16.31 17.03
C VAL A 201 -4.55 17.36 15.93
N ILE A 202 -4.14 16.99 14.71
CA ILE A 202 -4.38 17.85 13.55
C ILE A 202 -5.89 17.84 13.31
N GLU A 203 -6.58 18.89 13.75
CA GLU A 203 -7.94 19.14 13.29
C GLU A 203 -7.89 19.27 11.77
N LEU A 204 -8.53 18.30 11.10
CA LEU A 204 -8.55 18.19 9.65
C LEU A 204 -9.44 19.31 9.09
N GLU A 205 -8.92 20.53 9.02
CA GLU A 205 -9.54 21.54 8.16
C GLU A 205 -9.48 21.00 6.73
N LYS A 206 -10.62 20.53 6.23
CA LYS A 206 -10.75 20.13 4.84
C LYS A 206 -10.35 21.36 4.01
N PRO A 207 -9.39 21.24 3.08
CA PRO A 207 -9.05 22.37 2.22
C PRO A 207 -10.33 22.85 1.56
N THR A 208 -10.64 24.14 1.73
CA THR A 208 -11.78 24.76 1.06
C THR A 208 -11.64 24.48 -0.42
N LYS A 209 -12.63 23.77 -1.00
CA LYS A 209 -12.72 23.55 -2.45
C LYS A 209 -12.80 24.91 -3.13
N ASN A 210 -11.68 25.46 -3.54
CA ASN A 210 -11.68 26.55 -4.50
C ASN A 210 -12.23 25.97 -5.81
N ARG A 211 -13.39 26.51 -6.21
CA ARG A 211 -14.10 26.24 -7.46
C ARG A 211 -13.24 26.53 -8.67
#